data_AF-A0A1U7XDE0-F1
#
_entry.id   AF-A0A1U7XDE0-F1
#
_cell.length_a   1.000
_cell.length_b   1.000
_cell.length_c   1.000
_cell.angle_alpha   90.00
_cell.angle_beta   90.00
_cell.angle_gamma   90.00
#
_symmetry.space_group_name_H-M   'P 1'
#
loop_
_entity.id
_entity.type
_entity.pdbx_description
1 polymer ?
#
loop_
_entity_poly.entity_id
_entity_poly.type
_entity_poly.pdbx_seq_one_letter_code
_entity_poly.pdbx_strand_id
1 'polypeptide(L)'
;MAEIGETPHTQLDTQKIKYFSIWPLTQRIRDAVVQRLIEAHSSPSIFSKHYGTLTKEEASDIARRVEEEAFTFAGSSASSDDDEIEIVRVYCKDISKRMLDAVKSRSAATTTTEDDSGPWEPL
;
A
#
# COMPACT_ATOMS: atom_id res chain seq x y z
N MET A 1 26.63 6.59 -58.61
CA MET A 1 25.96 7.74 -57.98
C MET A 1 25.08 7.17 -56.90
N ALA A 2 25.37 7.51 -55.64
CA ALA A 2 24.63 7.03 -54.47
C ALA A 2 23.41 7.92 -54.28
N GLU A 3 22.23 7.34 -54.11
CA GLU A 3 21.08 8.05 -53.57
C GLU A 3 20.46 7.17 -52.48
N ILE A 4 20.75 7.58 -51.26
CA ILE A 4 20.20 7.09 -50.01
C ILE A 4 18.81 7.73 -49.84
N GLY A 5 17.78 7.03 -50.30
CA GLY A 5 16.39 7.39 -50.04
C GLY A 5 15.94 6.80 -48.70
N GLU A 6 15.78 7.70 -47.74
CA GLU A 6 15.32 7.55 -46.35
C GLU A 6 14.39 6.38 -46.00
N THR A 7 14.68 5.83 -44.82
CA THR A 7 13.83 4.92 -44.04
C THR A 7 12.42 5.48 -43.85
N PRO A 8 11.35 4.69 -44.00
CA PRO A 8 10.04 5.12 -43.54
C PRO A 8 10.09 5.28 -42.03
N HIS A 9 10.00 6.55 -41.62
CA HIS A 9 9.78 7.00 -40.26
C HIS A 9 8.64 6.17 -39.66
N THR A 10 8.94 5.34 -38.66
CA THR A 10 7.94 4.66 -37.84
C THR A 10 7.14 5.72 -37.12
N GLN A 11 6.08 6.19 -37.78
CA GLN A 11 5.02 6.98 -37.20
C GLN A 11 4.43 6.10 -36.10
N LEU A 12 4.93 6.29 -34.88
CA LEU A 12 4.34 5.72 -33.68
C LEU A 12 3.00 6.41 -33.54
N ASP A 13 2.04 5.80 -34.19
CA ASP A 13 0.71 6.30 -34.31
C ASP A 13 0.15 6.40 -32.89
N THR A 14 0.07 7.63 -32.41
CA THR A 14 -0.58 8.05 -31.16
C THR A 14 -2.08 7.75 -31.20
N GLN A 15 -2.55 7.00 -32.21
CA GLN A 15 -3.84 6.34 -32.26
C GLN A 15 -4.01 5.46 -31.03
N LYS A 16 -4.63 6.08 -30.03
CA LYS A 16 -5.35 5.42 -28.97
C LYS A 16 -4.38 4.62 -28.10
N ILE A 17 -3.61 5.34 -27.30
CA ILE A 17 -3.43 4.93 -25.90
C ILE A 17 -4.86 4.70 -25.42
N LYS A 18 -5.29 3.44 -25.45
CA LYS A 18 -6.59 3.00 -25.00
C LYS A 18 -6.73 3.66 -23.63
N TYR A 19 -7.74 4.51 -23.47
CA TYR A 19 -8.08 5.12 -22.19
C TYR A 19 -8.28 3.97 -21.20
N PHE A 20 -7.19 3.54 -20.59
CA PHE A 20 -7.20 2.59 -19.50
C PHE A 20 -7.58 3.46 -18.34
N SER A 21 -8.86 3.41 -17.96
CA SER A 21 -9.24 3.95 -16.68
C SER A 21 -8.42 3.19 -15.63
N ILE A 22 -7.42 3.87 -15.08
CA ILE A 22 -6.50 3.31 -14.09
C ILE A 22 -7.28 3.10 -12.79
N TRP A 23 -8.33 3.90 -12.60
CA TRP A 23 -9.27 3.80 -11.50
C TRP A 23 -10.68 3.45 -11.99
N PRO A 24 -11.42 2.54 -11.33
CA PRO A 24 -11.06 1.81 -10.12
C PRO A 24 -10.10 0.64 -10.38
N LEU A 25 -9.16 0.42 -9.46
CA LEU A 25 -8.27 -0.75 -9.49
C LEU A 25 -9.07 -2.05 -9.52
N THR A 26 -8.73 -2.95 -10.44
CA THR A 26 -9.34 -4.28 -10.50
C THR A 26 -9.04 -5.11 -9.26
N GLN A 27 -9.94 -6.03 -8.89
CA GLN A 27 -9.78 -6.87 -7.71
C GLN A 27 -8.47 -7.67 -7.69
N ARG A 28 -7.96 -8.08 -8.86
CA ARG A 28 -6.66 -8.75 -8.97
C ARG A 28 -5.51 -7.86 -8.51
N ILE A 29 -5.53 -6.58 -8.88
CA ILE A 29 -4.47 -5.64 -8.47
C ILE A 29 -4.60 -5.35 -6.97
N ARG A 30 -5.82 -5.15 -6.48
CA ARG A 30 -6.10 -4.97 -5.05
C ARG A 30 -5.57 -6.15 -4.22
N ASP A 31 -5.86 -7.38 -4.63
CA ASP A 31 -5.36 -8.58 -3.97
C ASP A 31 -3.83 -8.68 -3.99
N ALA A 32 -3.20 -8.36 -5.13
CA ALA A 32 -1.74 -8.32 -5.22
C ALA A 32 -1.11 -7.27 -4.27
N VAL A 33 -1.78 -6.11 -4.08
CA VAL A 33 -1.36 -5.09 -3.10
C VAL A 33 -1.46 -5.63 -1.67
N VAL A 34 -2.56 -6.32 -1.33
CA VAL A 34 -2.72 -6.97 -0.02
C VAL A 34 -1.61 -8.00 0.22
N GLN A 35 -1.34 -8.89 -0.75
CA GLN A 35 -0.26 -9.88 -0.64
C GLN A 35 1.10 -9.21 -0.44
N ARG A 36 1.39 -8.15 -1.20
CA ARG A 36 2.63 -7.37 -1.07
C ARG A 36 2.79 -6.77 0.34
N LEU A 37 1.71 -6.21 0.90
CA LEU A 37 1.71 -5.67 2.26
C LEU A 37 1.94 -6.76 3.31
N ILE A 38 1.31 -7.92 3.15
CA ILE A 38 1.53 -9.08 4.03
C ILE A 38 3.01 -9.44 4.01
N GLU A 39 3.58 -9.69 2.84
CA GLU A 39 4.99 -10.08 2.71
C GLU A 39 5.96 -9.04 3.28
N ALA A 40 5.66 -7.74 3.07
CA ALA A 40 6.51 -6.64 3.54
C ALA A 40 6.54 -6.52 5.08
N HIS A 41 5.43 -6.83 5.74
CA HIS A 41 5.26 -6.66 7.19
C HIS A 41 5.37 -7.96 8.00
N SER A 42 5.14 -9.12 7.37
CA SER A 42 5.28 -10.44 8.01
C SER A 42 6.69 -11.04 7.88
N SER A 43 7.51 -10.51 6.98
CA SER A 43 8.91 -10.92 6.82
C SER A 43 9.82 -10.13 7.75
N PRO A 44 10.88 -10.74 8.33
CA PRO A 44 11.87 -10.02 9.12
C PRO A 44 12.57 -8.97 8.24
N SER A 45 12.15 -7.72 8.40
CA SER A 45 12.60 -6.55 7.63
C SER A 45 12.91 -5.39 8.58
N ILE A 46 13.28 -4.23 8.02
CA ILE A 46 13.57 -2.99 8.75
C ILE A 46 12.39 -2.61 9.65
N PHE A 47 11.15 -2.93 9.24
CA PHE A 47 9.94 -2.72 10.05
C PHE A 47 9.86 -3.61 11.29
N SER A 48 10.26 -4.88 11.20
CA SER A 48 10.24 -5.81 12.33
C SER A 48 11.17 -5.35 13.47
N LYS A 49 12.26 -4.64 13.15
CA LYS A 49 13.16 -4.06 14.16
C LYS A 49 12.53 -2.93 14.97
N HIS A 50 11.64 -2.14 14.36
CA HIS A 50 11.04 -0.97 14.99
C HIS A 50 9.66 -1.22 15.60
N TYR A 51 8.92 -2.20 15.08
CA TYR A 51 7.53 -2.43 15.46
C TYR A 51 7.22 -3.88 15.89
N GLY A 52 8.23 -4.73 15.93
CA GLY A 52 8.07 -6.18 16.11
C GLY A 52 7.55 -6.86 14.84
N THR A 53 7.73 -8.17 14.74
CA THR A 53 7.24 -8.96 13.59
C THR A 53 5.72 -9.10 13.68
N LEU A 54 5.00 -8.92 12.57
CA LEU A 54 3.60 -9.36 12.47
C LEU A 54 3.56 -10.83 12.09
N THR A 55 2.66 -11.59 12.72
CA THR A 55 2.32 -12.90 12.17
C THR A 55 1.66 -12.70 10.80
N LYS A 56 1.78 -13.69 9.91
CA LYS A 56 1.19 -13.61 8.57
C LYS A 56 -0.33 -13.42 8.63
N GLU A 57 -0.98 -14.02 9.63
CA GLU A 57 -2.42 -13.94 9.85
C GLU A 57 -2.83 -12.51 10.26
N GLU A 58 -2.17 -11.92 11.26
CA GLU A 58 -2.41 -10.53 11.66
C GLU A 58 -2.11 -9.55 10.53
N ALA A 59 -0.99 -9.74 9.82
CA ALA A 59 -0.64 -8.91 8.68
C ALA A 59 -1.71 -8.97 7.57
N SER A 60 -2.32 -10.14 7.37
CA SER A 60 -3.37 -10.31 6.36
C SER A 60 -4.67 -9.63 6.71
N ASP A 61 -5.07 -9.66 7.98
CA ASP A 61 -6.28 -9.01 8.46
C ASP A 61 -6.12 -7.49 8.44
N ILE A 62 -4.99 -6.98 8.93
CA ILE A 62 -4.66 -5.54 8.89
C ILE A 62 -4.56 -5.06 7.44
N ALA A 63 -3.80 -5.75 6.58
CA ALA A 63 -3.59 -5.32 5.20
C ALA A 63 -4.91 -5.28 4.41
N ARG A 64 -5.83 -6.23 4.63
CA ARG A 64 -7.12 -6.24 3.93
C ARG A 64 -8.02 -5.09 4.37
N ARG A 65 -8.08 -4.82 5.68
CA ARG A 65 -8.84 -3.67 6.22
C ARG A 65 -8.29 -2.36 5.69
N VAL A 66 -6.97 -2.18 5.81
CA VAL A 66 -6.27 -0.97 5.35
C VAL A 66 -6.44 -0.75 3.84
N GLU A 67 -6.36 -1.80 3.03
CA GLU A 67 -6.58 -1.72 1.59
C GLU A 67 -8.01 -1.30 1.25
N GLU A 68 -9.01 -1.92 1.88
CA GLU A 68 -10.42 -1.63 1.63
C GLU A 68 -10.78 -0.19 2.01
N GLU A 69 -10.29 0.27 3.17
CA GLU A 69 -10.46 1.65 3.59
C GLU A 69 -9.75 2.62 2.64
N ALA A 70 -8.53 2.30 2.18
CA ALA A 70 -7.77 3.16 1.28
C ALA A 70 -8.42 3.24 -0.10
N PHE A 71 -8.95 2.11 -0.59
CA PHE A 71 -9.71 2.04 -1.83
C PHE A 71 -10.98 2.89 -1.75
N THR A 72 -11.73 2.77 -0.66
CA THR A 72 -12.95 3.54 -0.43
C THR A 72 -12.64 5.04 -0.29
N PHE A 73 -11.57 5.39 0.43
CA PHE A 73 -11.15 6.77 0.61
C PHE A 73 -10.71 7.41 -0.72
N ALA A 74 -9.83 6.75 -1.48
CA ALA A 74 -9.41 7.22 -2.79
C ALA A 74 -10.58 7.29 -3.78
N GLY A 75 -11.47 6.29 -3.76
CA GLY A 75 -12.67 6.27 -4.60
C GLY A 75 -13.69 7.34 -4.24
N SER A 76 -13.77 7.75 -2.98
CA SER A 76 -14.62 8.88 -2.53
C SER A 76 -13.98 10.23 -2.85
N SER A 77 -12.65 10.27 -2.96
CA SER A 77 -11.89 11.46 -3.37
C SER A 77 -11.90 11.65 -4.89
N ALA A 78 -12.15 10.58 -5.65
CA ALA A 78 -12.24 10.59 -7.09
C ALA A 78 -13.45 11.41 -7.56
N SER A 79 -13.21 12.61 -8.07
CA SER A 79 -14.18 13.40 -8.82
C SER A 79 -14.05 13.13 -10.32
N SER A 80 -15.07 13.43 -11.12
CA SER A 80 -15.03 13.26 -12.58
C SER A 80 -13.98 14.14 -13.27
N ASP A 81 -13.42 15.13 -12.57
CA ASP A 81 -12.39 16.07 -13.05
C ASP A 81 -10.98 15.69 -12.55
N ASP A 82 -10.88 14.75 -11.59
CA ASP A 82 -9.63 14.42 -10.92
C ASP A 82 -8.79 13.44 -11.76
N ASP A 83 -7.48 13.67 -11.84
CA ASP A 83 -6.57 12.83 -12.61
C ASP A 83 -6.54 11.42 -12.00
N GLU A 84 -6.84 10.38 -12.78
CA GLU A 84 -6.83 8.99 -12.31
C GLU A 84 -5.48 8.57 -11.70
N ILE A 85 -4.39 9.18 -12.15
CA ILE A 85 -3.06 9.00 -11.58
C ILE A 85 -2.98 9.60 -10.18
N GLU A 86 -3.56 10.78 -9.94
CA GLU A 86 -3.62 11.39 -8.62
C GLU A 86 -4.44 10.53 -7.65
N ILE A 87 -5.60 10.02 -8.08
CA ILE A 87 -6.41 9.09 -7.28
C ILE A 87 -5.58 7.87 -6.85
N VAL A 88 -4.82 7.28 -7.78
CA VAL A 88 -3.93 6.13 -7.49
C VAL A 88 -2.77 6.53 -6.57
N ARG A 89 -2.24 7.75 -6.68
CA ARG A 89 -1.21 8.28 -5.78
C ARG A 89 -1.75 8.45 -4.37
N VAL A 90 -2.97 8.96 -4.22
CA VAL A 90 -3.67 9.09 -2.93
C VAL A 90 -3.86 7.71 -2.32
N TYR A 91 -4.36 6.73 -3.08
CA TYR A 91 -4.49 5.34 -2.63
C TYR A 91 -3.15 4.76 -2.12
N CYS A 92 -2.07 4.86 -2.89
CA CYS A 92 -0.74 4.36 -2.51
C CYS A 92 -0.18 5.04 -1.25
N LYS A 93 -0.40 6.35 -1.09
CA LYS A 93 0.03 7.10 0.10
C LYS A 93 -0.77 6.68 1.33
N ASP A 94 -2.08 6.59 1.17
CA ASP A 94 -3.01 6.34 2.26
C ASP A 94 -2.86 4.91 2.81
N ILE A 95 -2.74 3.91 1.92
CA ILE A 95 -2.52 2.52 2.31
C ILE A 95 -1.20 2.34 3.10
N SER A 96 -0.13 3.03 2.69
CA SER A 96 1.16 2.99 3.39
C SER A 96 1.07 3.62 4.78
N LYS A 97 0.38 4.77 4.88
CA LYS A 97 0.18 5.48 6.14
C LYS A 97 -0.62 4.64 7.13
N ARG A 98 -1.75 4.07 6.69
CA ARG A 98 -2.65 3.27 7.55
C ARG A 98 -2.01 1.96 8.00
N MET A 99 -1.24 1.30 7.11
CA MET A 99 -0.51 0.10 7.49
C MET A 99 0.52 0.41 8.60
N LEU A 100 1.22 1.53 8.49
CA LEU A 100 2.18 1.96 9.51
C LEU A 100 1.53 2.33 10.83
N ASP A 101 0.42 3.06 10.78
CA ASP A 101 -0.33 3.46 11.96
C ASP A 101 -0.89 2.25 12.73
N ALA A 102 -1.44 1.27 12.01
CA ALA A 102 -1.94 0.02 12.59
C ALA A 102 -0.82 -0.77 13.29
N VAL A 103 0.33 -0.90 12.62
CA VAL A 103 1.50 -1.60 13.17
C VAL A 103 2.06 -0.86 14.39
N LYS A 104 2.12 0.47 14.36
CA LYS A 104 2.58 1.29 15.49
C LYS A 104 1.64 1.21 16.70
N SER A 105 0.34 1.28 16.48
CA SER A 105 -0.68 1.18 17.53
C SER A 105 -0.62 -0.18 18.24
N ARG A 106 -0.36 -1.26 17.49
CA ARG A 106 -0.11 -2.59 18.05
C ARG A 106 1.14 -2.63 18.95
N SER A 107 2.28 -2.12 18.45
CA SER A 107 3.53 -2.12 19.22
C SER A 107 3.39 -1.31 20.51
N ALA A 108 2.66 -0.20 20.49
CA ALA A 108 2.37 0.58 21.69
C ALA A 108 1.54 -0.23 22.70
N ALA A 109 0.51 -0.96 22.25
CA ALA A 109 -0.30 -1.81 23.12
C ALA A 109 0.51 -2.92 23.81
N THR A 110 1.53 -3.49 23.14
CA THR A 110 2.41 -4.50 23.75
C THR A 110 3.35 -3.96 24.84
N THR A 111 3.53 -2.64 24.95
CA THR A 111 4.39 -2.02 25.97
C THR A 111 3.66 -1.61 27.25
N THR A 112 2.34 -1.84 27.33
CA THR A 112 1.50 -1.39 28.46
C THR A 112 1.02 -2.55 29.34
N THR A 113 1.68 -3.71 29.31
CA THR A 113 1.27 -4.90 30.08
C THR A 113 2.44 -5.56 30.82
N GLU A 114 3.30 -4.77 31.44
CA GLU A 114 4.29 -5.20 32.44
C GLU A 114 4.39 -4.13 33.55
N ASP A 115 3.33 -4.04 34.37
CA ASP A 115 3.41 -3.55 35.76
C ASP A 115 2.36 -4.33 36.56
N ASP A 116 2.62 -5.63 36.75
CA ASP A 116 1.94 -6.43 37.76
C ASP A 116 2.92 -6.74 38.89
N SER A 117 2.64 -6.10 40.03
CA SER A 117 2.70 -6.68 41.37
C SER A 117 4.02 -7.25 41.91
N GLY A 118 4.59 -6.49 42.84
CA GLY A 118 5.28 -7.05 44.01
C GLY A 118 5.40 -5.99 45.11
N PRO A 119 4.51 -5.95 46.13
CA PRO A 119 4.70 -5.08 47.28
C PRO A 119 5.85 -5.63 48.13
N TRP A 120 6.98 -4.94 48.15
CA TRP A 120 8.02 -5.20 49.14
C TRP A 120 7.75 -4.30 50.36
N GLU A 121 7.30 -4.91 51.45
CA GLU A 121 7.23 -4.27 52.77
C GLU A 121 8.62 -4.36 53.43
N PRO A 122 9.25 -3.24 53.84
CA PRO A 122 10.43 -3.29 54.68
C PRO A 122 10.07 -3.44 56.16
N LEU A 123 10.78 -4.34 56.85
CA LEU A 123 10.89 -4.41 58.31
C LEU A 123 11.95 -3.44 58.83
#